data_AF-A0A0Q1BZ49-F1
#
_entry.id   AF-A0A0Q1BZ49-F1
#
_cell.length_a   1.000
_cell.length_b   1.000
_cell.length_c   1.000
_cell.angle_alpha   90.00
_cell.angle_beta   90.00
_cell.angle_gamma   90.00
#
_symmetry.space_group_name_H-M   'P 1'
#
loop_
_entity.id
_entity.type
_entity.pdbx_description
1 polymer ?
#
loop_
_entity_poly.entity_id
_entity_poly.type
_entity_poly.pdbx_seq_one_letter_code
_entity_poly.pdbx_strand_id
1 'polypeptide(L)'
;MASPPDQLAWRRPAVSPDVAFARDGETVAISYTAGTDPDLRMPRAIWFALRAEIRAGDRGAFHRLNAAWTPWTAASGGLAAERDGHVHLRYGYLGSHHIEIPAAVWRQICAAVRTGAINHLTD
;
A
#
# COMPACT_ATOMS: atom_id res chain seq x y z
N MET A 1 14.95 10.64 9.83
CA MET A 1 13.72 11.47 9.83
C MET A 1 13.09 11.37 8.46
N ALA A 2 11.79 11.14 8.38
CA ALA A 2 11.08 11.12 7.09
C ALA A 2 10.84 12.58 6.63
N SER A 3 11.01 12.85 5.35
CA SER A 3 10.85 14.18 4.77
C SER A 3 9.39 14.62 4.82
N PRO A 4 9.09 15.90 5.09
CA PRO A 4 7.73 16.40 5.08
C PRO A 4 7.10 16.27 3.67
N PRO A 5 5.77 16.12 3.56
CA PRO A 5 5.10 15.80 2.29
C PRO A 5 5.40 16.79 1.16
N ASP A 6 5.52 18.07 1.48
CA ASP A 6 5.80 19.17 0.54
C ASP A 6 7.17 19.07 -0.17
N GLN A 7 8.10 18.31 0.37
CA GLN A 7 9.44 18.10 -0.21
C GLN A 7 9.53 16.88 -1.14
N LEU A 8 8.47 16.07 -1.21
CA LEU A 8 8.47 14.84 -2.00
C LEU A 8 8.00 15.09 -3.43
N ALA A 9 8.66 14.43 -4.39
CA ALA A 9 8.26 14.43 -5.79
C ALA A 9 7.03 13.55 -6.02
N TRP A 10 5.85 14.03 -5.62
CA TRP A 10 4.59 13.30 -5.77
C TRP A 10 4.21 13.08 -7.22
N ARG A 11 3.74 11.87 -7.52
CA ARG A 11 3.17 11.49 -8.82
C ARG A 11 1.80 10.90 -8.65
N ARG A 12 0.87 11.34 -9.49
CA ARG A 12 -0.51 10.85 -9.55
C ARG A 12 -0.74 10.20 -10.92
N PRO A 13 -0.65 8.86 -11.02
CA PRO A 13 -0.95 8.16 -12.25
C PRO A 13 -2.39 8.38 -12.72
N ALA A 14 -2.62 8.44 -14.03
CA ALA A 14 -3.96 8.58 -14.59
C ALA A 14 -4.91 7.43 -14.21
N VAL A 15 -4.37 6.25 -13.92
CA VAL A 15 -5.13 5.06 -13.48
C VAL A 15 -5.51 5.08 -11.99
N SER A 16 -5.00 6.05 -11.24
CA SER A 16 -5.22 6.24 -9.81
C SER A 16 -5.33 7.73 -9.49
N PRO A 17 -6.36 8.43 -10.02
CA PRO A 17 -6.45 9.89 -9.93
C PRO A 17 -6.61 10.41 -8.50
N ASP A 18 -7.10 9.59 -7.57
CA ASP A 18 -7.31 10.02 -6.18
C ASP A 18 -6.11 9.68 -5.29
N VAL A 19 -5.07 9.06 -5.86
CA VAL A 19 -3.90 8.56 -5.12
C VAL A 19 -2.62 9.12 -5.72
N ALA A 20 -1.86 9.83 -4.89
CA ALA A 20 -0.51 10.26 -5.19
C ALA A 20 0.51 9.34 -4.50
N PHE A 21 1.65 9.14 -5.15
CA PHE A 21 2.74 8.32 -4.65
C PHE A 21 4.03 9.12 -4.66
N ALA A 22 4.87 8.90 -3.67
CA ALA A 22 6.22 9.42 -3.65
C ALA A 22 7.18 8.44 -2.97
N ARG A 23 8.46 8.69 -3.18
CA ARG A 23 9.55 7.98 -2.50
C ARG A 23 10.36 8.96 -1.68
N ASP A 24 10.70 8.55 -0.47
CA ASP A 24 11.52 9.27 0.50
C ASP A 24 12.61 8.33 1.01
N GLY A 25 13.71 8.23 0.27
CA GLY A 25 14.79 7.27 0.55
C GLY A 25 14.29 5.82 0.61
N GLU A 26 14.29 5.24 1.81
CA GLU A 26 13.81 3.88 2.12
C GLU A 26 12.33 3.82 2.53
N THR A 27 11.57 4.90 2.31
CA THR A 27 10.14 4.97 2.60
C THR A 27 9.37 5.22 1.31
N VAL A 28 8.24 4.53 1.15
CA VAL A 28 7.23 4.85 0.15
C VAL A 28 6.08 5.56 0.84
N ALA A 29 5.71 6.73 0.29
CA ALA A 29 4.61 7.54 0.77
C ALA A 29 3.45 7.46 -0.23
N ILE A 30 2.23 7.32 0.27
CA ILE A 30 1.00 7.26 -0.53
C ILE A 30 0.03 8.27 0.08
N SER A 31 -0.42 9.24 -0.71
CA SER A 31 -1.34 10.26 -0.27
C SER A 31 -2.68 10.14 -1.00
N TYR A 32 -3.79 10.27 -0.28
CA TYR A 32 -5.15 10.28 -0.84
C TYR A 32 -6.09 11.14 0.01
N THR A 33 -7.16 11.63 -0.61
CA THR A 33 -8.10 12.58 0.03
C THR A 33 -9.29 11.89 0.72
N ALA A 34 -9.56 10.62 0.40
CA ALA A 34 -10.64 9.85 0.99
C ALA A 34 -10.15 9.13 2.26
N GLY A 35 -10.34 9.69 3.46
CA GLY A 35 -10.04 9.01 4.72
C GLY A 35 -9.64 9.94 5.87
N THR A 36 -9.42 9.37 7.05
CA THR A 36 -8.97 10.06 8.27
C THR A 36 -7.45 10.22 8.34
N ASP A 37 -6.69 9.30 7.73
CA ASP A 37 -5.24 9.38 7.57
C ASP A 37 -4.94 9.58 6.07
N PRO A 38 -4.62 10.80 5.63
CA PRO A 38 -4.44 11.11 4.23
C PRO A 38 -3.10 10.58 3.68
N ASP A 39 -2.14 10.23 4.53
CA ASP A 39 -0.78 9.88 4.15
C ASP A 39 -0.33 8.55 4.78
N LEU A 40 -0.15 7.53 3.95
CA LEU A 40 0.46 6.26 4.33
C LEU A 40 1.97 6.33 4.11
N ARG A 41 2.73 5.85 5.10
CA ARG A 41 4.19 5.67 4.97
C ARG A 41 4.57 4.26 5.35
N MET A 42 5.31 3.61 4.46
CA MET A 42 5.82 2.26 4.74
C MET A 42 7.26 2.09 4.27
N PRO A 43 8.06 1.26 4.96
CA PRO A 43 9.40 0.94 4.52
C PRO A 43 9.40 0.31 3.13
N ARG A 44 10.44 0.56 2.33
CA ARG A 44 10.58 0.09 0.96
C ARG A 44 10.53 -1.43 0.86
N ALA A 45 11.11 -2.15 1.82
CA ALA A 45 11.03 -3.61 1.91
C ALA A 45 9.58 -4.11 2.06
N ILE A 46 8.77 -3.41 2.87
CA ILE A 46 7.35 -3.73 3.08
C ILE A 46 6.56 -3.41 1.79
N TRP A 47 6.82 -2.27 1.17
CA TRP A 47 6.23 -1.91 -0.12
C TRP A 47 6.56 -2.93 -1.22
N PHE A 48 7.80 -3.43 -1.28
CA PHE A 48 8.19 -4.45 -2.25
C PHE A 48 7.40 -5.75 -2.09
N ALA A 49 7.24 -6.23 -0.86
CA ALA A 49 6.42 -7.41 -0.57
C ALA A 49 4.96 -7.16 -0.95
N LEU A 50 4.41 -5.99 -0.60
CA LEU A 50 3.03 -5.61 -0.93
C LEU A 50 2.80 -5.58 -2.44
N ARG A 51 3.73 -4.96 -3.17
CA ARG A 51 3.71 -4.86 -4.63
C ARG A 51 3.80 -6.24 -5.29
N ALA A 52 4.62 -7.15 -4.76
CA ALA A 52 4.74 -8.51 -5.26
C ALA A 52 3.41 -9.27 -5.12
N GLU A 53 2.75 -9.16 -3.97
CA GLU A 53 1.44 -9.78 -3.72
C GLU A 53 0.33 -9.20 -4.60
N ILE A 54 0.30 -7.87 -4.80
CA ILE A 54 -0.66 -7.24 -5.73
C ILE A 54 -0.45 -7.74 -7.17
N ARG A 55 0.81 -7.95 -7.57
CA ARG A 55 1.18 -8.46 -8.90
C ARG A 55 0.91 -9.94 -9.08
N ALA A 56 0.94 -10.73 -8.01
CA ALA A 56 0.57 -12.13 -8.04
C ALA A 56 -0.91 -12.33 -8.46
N GLY A 57 -1.74 -11.28 -8.38
CA GLY A 57 -3.11 -11.29 -8.88
C GLY A 57 -3.91 -12.38 -8.19
N ASP A 58 -4.52 -13.27 -8.98
CA ASP A 58 -5.36 -14.37 -8.47
C ASP A 58 -4.61 -15.41 -7.62
N ARG A 59 -3.27 -15.40 -7.70
CA ARG A 59 -2.40 -16.26 -6.88
C ARG A 59 -1.93 -15.59 -5.60
N GLY A 60 -2.12 -14.28 -5.47
CA GLY A 60 -1.69 -13.50 -4.32
C GLY A 60 -2.69 -13.56 -3.18
N ALA A 61 -2.22 -13.24 -1.97
CA ALA A 61 -3.04 -13.18 -0.76
C ALA A 61 -4.23 -12.20 -0.89
N PHE A 62 -4.09 -11.18 -1.75
CA PHE A 62 -5.08 -10.11 -1.88
C PHE A 62 -6.28 -10.45 -2.78
N HIS A 63 -6.28 -11.57 -3.49
CA HIS A 63 -7.39 -11.93 -4.39
C HIS A 63 -8.69 -12.29 -3.64
N ARG A 64 -8.58 -12.83 -2.42
CA ARG A 64 -9.74 -13.32 -1.64
C ARG A 64 -9.83 -12.72 -0.25
N LEU A 65 -9.43 -11.45 -0.11
CA LEU A 65 -9.57 -10.77 1.17
C LEU A 65 -11.03 -10.81 1.62
N ASN A 66 -11.20 -11.14 2.88
CA ASN A 66 -12.44 -11.12 3.61
C ASN A 66 -12.12 -10.66 5.04
N ALA A 67 -13.08 -10.76 5.95
CA ALA A 67 -12.88 -10.31 7.33
C ALA A 67 -11.80 -11.08 8.10
N ALA A 68 -11.39 -12.27 7.65
CA ALA A 68 -10.33 -13.05 8.26
C ALA A 68 -8.93 -12.56 7.84
N TRP A 69 -8.03 -12.50 8.82
CA TRP A 69 -6.63 -12.15 8.58
C TRP A 69 -5.95 -13.20 7.70
N THR A 70 -5.46 -12.75 6.55
CA THR A 70 -4.75 -13.55 5.56
C THR A 70 -3.28 -13.12 5.50
N PRO A 71 -2.32 -14.04 5.64
CA PRO A 71 -0.89 -13.71 5.52
C PRO A 71 -0.52 -13.25 4.10
N TRP A 72 0.32 -12.21 4.00
CA TRP A 72 0.82 -11.69 2.72
C TRP A 72 2.34 -11.44 2.70
N THR A 73 3.03 -11.44 3.85
CA THR A 73 4.50 -11.48 3.87
C THR A 73 5.02 -12.22 5.10
N ALA A 74 5.67 -13.37 4.90
CA ALA A 74 6.23 -14.17 5.99
C ALA A 74 7.37 -13.43 6.70
N ALA A 75 8.24 -12.76 5.95
CA ALA A 75 9.44 -12.11 6.48
C ALA A 75 9.12 -10.94 7.43
N SER A 76 7.94 -10.33 7.31
CA SER A 76 7.53 -9.18 8.13
C SER A 76 6.26 -9.41 8.93
N GLY A 77 5.79 -10.67 8.99
CA GLY A 77 4.55 -11.03 9.70
C GLY A 77 3.31 -10.33 9.15
N GLY A 78 3.27 -10.07 7.85
CA GLY A 78 2.23 -9.27 7.22
C GLY A 78 0.90 -10.01 7.15
N LEU A 79 -0.16 -9.38 7.66
CA LEU A 79 -1.54 -9.85 7.58
C LEU A 79 -2.42 -8.81 6.88
N ALA A 80 -3.42 -9.27 6.14
CA ALA A 80 -4.38 -8.42 5.45
C ALA A 80 -5.80 -8.95 5.63
N ALA A 81 -6.77 -8.04 5.72
CA ALA A 81 -8.19 -8.36 5.78
C ALA A 81 -8.99 -7.25 5.10
N GLU A 82 -10.18 -7.57 4.62
CA GLU A 82 -11.16 -6.59 4.13
C GLU A 82 -12.40 -6.63 5.02
N ARG A 83 -12.71 -5.49 5.66
CA ARG A 83 -13.89 -5.32 6.53
C ARG A 83 -14.33 -3.87 6.50
N ASP A 84 -15.63 -3.63 6.69
CA ASP A 84 -16.21 -2.29 6.78
C ASP A 84 -15.83 -1.34 5.62
N GLY A 85 -15.66 -1.89 4.42
CA GLY A 85 -15.26 -1.11 3.23
C GLY A 85 -13.79 -0.68 3.20
N HIS A 86 -12.95 -1.25 4.06
CA HIS A 86 -11.52 -0.95 4.18
C HIS A 86 -10.67 -2.22 4.05
N VAL A 87 -9.50 -2.07 3.45
CA VAL A 87 -8.41 -3.04 3.52
C VAL A 87 -7.53 -2.67 4.70
N HIS A 88 -7.45 -3.58 5.66
CA HIS A 88 -6.56 -3.45 6.80
C HIS A 88 -5.29 -4.23 6.52
N LEU A 89 -4.15 -3.57 6.67
CA LEU A 89 -2.83 -4.17 6.56
C LEU A 89 -2.14 -4.11 7.92
N ARG A 90 -1.60 -5.23 8.37
CA ARG A 90 -0.73 -5.29 9.55
C ARG A 90 0.63 -5.84 9.17
N TYR A 91 1.69 -5.32 9.77
CA TYR A 91 3.05 -5.84 9.62
C TYR A 91 3.94 -5.38 10.78
N GLY A 92 5.17 -5.90 10.81
CA GLY A 92 6.13 -5.64 11.88
C GLY A 92 5.97 -6.61 13.04
N TYR A 93 6.85 -6.50 14.03
CA TYR A 93 6.84 -7.39 15.19
C TYR A 93 5.48 -7.36 15.89
N LEU A 94 4.83 -8.54 15.98
CA LEU A 94 3.47 -8.70 16.53
C LEU A 94 2.38 -7.83 15.87
N GLY A 95 2.61 -7.38 14.63
CA GLY A 95 1.69 -6.51 13.91
C GLY A 95 1.59 -5.12 14.53
N SER A 96 2.73 -4.57 14.97
CA SER A 96 2.87 -3.23 15.57
C SER A 96 2.48 -2.09 14.64
N HIS A 97 2.51 -2.32 13.33
CA HIS A 97 2.01 -1.38 12.33
C HIS A 97 0.66 -1.86 11.83
N HIS A 98 -0.32 -0.96 11.83
CA HIS A 98 -1.65 -1.19 11.29
C HIS A 98 -2.02 -0.01 10.42
N ILE A 99 -2.38 -0.29 9.18
CA ILE A 99 -2.84 0.67 8.18
C ILE A 99 -4.25 0.29 7.76
N GLU A 100 -5.12 1.29 7.62
CA GLU A 100 -6.48 1.15 7.11
C GLU A 100 -6.62 1.95 5.82
N ILE A 101 -7.01 1.29 4.74
CA ILE A 101 -7.09 1.88 3.41
C ILE A 101 -8.50 1.69 2.91
N PRO A 102 -9.26 2.75 2.55
CA PRO A 102 -10.56 2.55 1.93
C PRO A 102 -10.46 1.68 0.69
N ALA A 103 -11.40 0.75 0.51
CA ALA A 103 -11.34 -0.24 -0.58
C ALA A 103 -11.26 0.42 -1.97
N ALA A 104 -11.86 1.61 -2.15
CA ALA A 104 -11.74 2.37 -3.39
C ALA A 104 -10.30 2.86 -3.65
N VAL A 105 -9.64 3.39 -2.62
CA VAL A 105 -8.22 3.79 -2.67
C VAL A 105 -7.33 2.56 -2.92
N TRP A 106 -7.59 1.46 -2.22
CA TRP A 106 -6.87 0.20 -2.41
C TRP A 106 -6.93 -0.31 -3.85
N ARG A 107 -8.10 -0.24 -4.50
CA ARG A 107 -8.25 -0.61 -5.91
C ARG A 107 -7.40 0.26 -6.85
N GLN A 108 -7.30 1.57 -6.57
CA GLN A 108 -6.44 2.47 -7.33
C GLN A 108 -4.95 2.17 -7.13
N ILE A 109 -4.52 1.87 -5.89
CA ILE A 109 -3.16 1.38 -5.62
C ILE A 109 -2.89 0.10 -6.40
N CYS A 110 -3.81 -0.87 -6.36
CA CYS A 110 -3.70 -2.10 -7.12
C CYS A 110 -3.56 -1.85 -8.62
N ALA A 111 -4.37 -0.94 -9.18
CA ALA A 111 -4.31 -0.58 -10.59
C ALA A 111 -2.96 0.04 -10.97
N ALA A 112 -2.47 1.01 -10.18
CA ALA A 112 -1.18 1.66 -10.40
C ALA A 112 0.00 0.67 -10.34
N VAL A 113 -0.04 -0.31 -9.43
CA VAL A 113 0.96 -1.38 -9.34
C VAL A 113 0.92 -2.30 -10.57
N ARG A 114 -0.28 -2.73 -10.97
CA ARG A 114 -0.48 -3.70 -12.07
C ARG A 114 -0.09 -3.12 -13.42
N THR A 115 -0.36 -1.85 -13.67
CA THR A 115 0.04 -1.16 -14.91
C THR A 115 1.52 -0.73 -14.90
N GLY A 116 2.20 -0.83 -13.76
CA GLY A 116 3.59 -0.40 -13.61
C GLY A 116 3.77 1.12 -13.57
N ALA A 117 2.69 1.89 -13.45
CA ALA A 117 2.73 3.36 -13.44
C ALA A 117 3.57 3.95 -12.30
N ILE A 118 3.82 3.15 -11.26
CA ILE A 118 4.60 3.52 -10.07
C ILE A 118 5.91 2.72 -9.91
N ASN A 119 6.47 2.18 -11.01
CA ASN A 119 7.75 1.46 -10.98
C ASN A 119 8.93 2.34 -10.51
N HIS A 120 8.88 3.65 -10.79
CA HIS A 120 9.88 4.62 -10.32
C HIS A 120 10.06 4.67 -8.79
N LEU A 121 9.09 4.18 -8.01
CA LEU A 121 9.22 4.05 -6.55
C LEU A 121 10.16 2.92 -6.15
N THR A 122 10.43 1.99 -7.06
CA THR A 122 11.25 0.80 -6.84
C THR A 122 12.61 0.84 -7.50
N ASP A 123 12.81 1.73 -8.47
CA ASP A 123 14.05 1.86 -9.25
C ASP A 123 15.22 2.44 -8.45
#